data_AF-A0A2S6B4M3-F1
#
_entry.id   AF-A0A2S6B4M3-F1
#
_cell.length_a   1.000
_cell.length_b   1.000
_cell.length_c   1.000
_cell.angle_alpha   90.00
_cell.angle_beta   90.00
_cell.angle_gamma   90.00
#
_symmetry.space_group_name_H-M   'P 1'
#
loop_
_entity.id
_entity.type
_entity.pdbx_description
1 polymer ?
#
loop_
_entity_poly.entity_id
_entity_poly.type
_entity_poly.pdbx_seq_one_letter_code
_entity_poly.pdbx_strand_id
1 'polypeptide(L)'
;MFTRVALFLATNLAVLVLAGVVMSLLGVNPNQMGGLLVMAAVFGFGGSLISLLTSKWMAKRATGAQVIEQPRNDAERWLVSTVQRQAQAAGIGMPEVAIYDAPEINAFATGANRNNALVAVSTGLLRSMSRDEAEAVLGHEVSHVANGDMVTMALLQGVLNTFVIVLARLVGGIVDSFLSGNREGGGRGFGYYIIVMVLEVVFGLFATMIAMWFSRRREFRADHGGASLAGRQKMISALERLSQQQRPSTLPAQVEAFGIAGGIGQGMKKLFLSHPPLEERIAALRAQQGTFA
;
A
#
# COMPACT_ATOMS: atom_id res chain seq x y z
N MET A 1 6.20 -7.52 -22.78
CA MET A 1 4.98 -8.00 -22.09
C MET A 1 5.15 -9.42 -21.55
N PHE A 2 5.69 -10.35 -22.35
CA PHE A 2 6.01 -11.73 -21.95
C PHE A 2 6.77 -11.86 -20.63
N THR A 3 7.80 -11.05 -20.38
CA THR A 3 8.59 -11.13 -19.14
C THR A 3 7.78 -10.80 -17.88
N ARG A 4 6.79 -9.89 -17.98
CA ARG A 4 5.96 -9.49 -16.83
C ARG A 4 4.87 -10.51 -16.53
N VAL A 5 4.25 -11.06 -17.57
CA VAL A 5 3.27 -12.16 -17.43
C VAL A 5 3.97 -13.43 -16.94
N ALA A 6 5.16 -13.74 -17.46
CA ALA A 6 5.96 -14.86 -16.99
C ALA A 6 6.39 -14.69 -15.53
N LEU A 7 6.86 -13.50 -15.13
CA LEU A 7 7.21 -13.24 -13.73
C LEU A 7 5.98 -13.32 -12.83
N PHE A 8 4.82 -12.83 -13.29
CA PHE A 8 3.56 -12.95 -12.57
C PHE A 8 3.14 -14.41 -12.38
N LEU A 9 3.15 -15.21 -13.45
CA LEU A 9 2.81 -16.64 -13.39
C LEU A 9 3.81 -17.40 -12.52
N ALA A 10 5.11 -17.08 -12.63
CA ALA A 10 6.15 -17.67 -11.80
C ALA A 10 5.97 -17.33 -10.32
N THR A 11 5.63 -16.08 -9.98
CA THR A 11 5.36 -15.68 -8.59
C THR A 11 4.11 -16.35 -8.04
N ASN A 12 3.01 -16.40 -8.81
CA ASN A 12 1.81 -17.12 -8.40
C ASN A 12 2.09 -18.61 -8.21
N LEU A 13 2.83 -19.23 -9.12
CA LEU A 13 3.25 -20.62 -9.01
C LEU A 13 4.14 -20.85 -7.79
N ALA A 14 5.13 -19.99 -7.55
CA ALA A 14 6.01 -20.08 -6.39
C ALA A 14 5.23 -19.96 -5.07
N VAL A 15 4.22 -19.09 -5.02
CA VAL A 15 3.34 -18.93 -3.85
C VAL A 15 2.48 -20.17 -3.65
N LEU A 16 1.91 -20.74 -4.72
CA LEU A 16 1.16 -21.99 -4.66
C LEU A 16 2.03 -23.17 -4.21
N VAL A 17 3.27 -23.25 -4.71
CA VAL A 17 4.26 -24.26 -4.29
C VAL A 17 4.61 -24.07 -2.82
N LEU A 18 4.91 -22.84 -2.38
CA LEU A 18 5.22 -22.54 -0.99
C LEU A 18 4.05 -22.90 -0.05
N ALA A 19 2.82 -22.53 -0.42
CA ALA A 19 1.62 -22.92 0.32
C ALA A 19 1.49 -24.46 0.36
N GLY A 20 1.73 -25.15 -0.75
CA GLY A 20 1.77 -26.61 -0.83
C GLY A 20 2.80 -27.24 0.11
N VAL A 21 4.02 -26.71 0.16
CA VAL A 21 5.09 -27.17 1.05
C VAL A 21 4.70 -26.96 2.52
N VAL A 22 4.22 -25.77 2.87
CA VAL A 22 3.75 -25.47 4.24
C VAL A 22 2.63 -26.43 4.65
N MET A 23 1.68 -26.71 3.75
CA MET A 23 0.61 -27.68 4.01
C MET A 23 1.12 -29.11 4.19
N SER A 24 2.07 -29.54 3.35
CA SER A 24 2.69 -30.87 3.49
C SER A 24 3.41 -31.01 4.82
N LEU A 25 4.07 -29.96 5.30
CA LEU A 25 4.71 -29.93 6.62
C LEU A 25 3.70 -29.99 7.78
N LEU A 26 2.49 -29.46 7.58
CA LEU A 26 1.38 -29.53 8.53
C LEU A 26 0.60 -30.86 8.43
N GLY A 27 1.09 -31.84 7.65
CA GLY A 27 0.48 -33.16 7.53
C GLY A 27 -0.73 -33.23 6.59
N VAL A 28 -0.94 -32.20 5.75
CA VAL A 28 -2.09 -32.12 4.84
C VAL A 28 -1.65 -32.41 3.42
N ASN A 29 -2.30 -33.37 2.75
CA ASN A 29 -1.94 -33.76 1.39
C ASN A 29 -2.36 -32.68 0.37
N PRO A 30 -1.42 -31.99 -0.31
CA PRO A 30 -1.75 -30.90 -1.23
C PRO A 30 -2.63 -31.35 -2.41
N ASN A 31 -2.52 -32.61 -2.83
CA ASN A 31 -3.28 -33.16 -3.95
C ASN A 31 -4.79 -33.25 -3.67
N GLN A 32 -5.19 -33.34 -2.40
CA GLN A 32 -6.61 -33.34 -2.01
C GLN A 32 -7.19 -31.93 -1.93
N MET A 33 -6.34 -30.89 -2.02
CA MET A 33 -6.72 -29.49 -1.80
C MET A 33 -6.41 -28.58 -2.98
N GLY A 34 -6.12 -29.14 -4.17
CA GLY A 34 -5.86 -28.36 -5.38
C GLY A 34 -6.97 -27.34 -5.68
N GLY A 35 -8.24 -27.73 -5.48
CA GLY A 35 -9.38 -26.82 -5.61
C GLY A 35 -9.34 -25.64 -4.62
N LEU A 36 -8.94 -25.88 -3.36
CA LEU A 36 -8.78 -24.82 -2.36
C LEU A 36 -7.66 -23.85 -2.75
N LEU A 37 -6.51 -24.38 -3.19
CA LEU A 37 -5.38 -23.56 -3.59
C LEU A 37 -5.69 -22.67 -4.79
N VAL A 38 -6.34 -23.23 -5.81
CA VAL A 38 -6.78 -22.47 -6.99
C VAL A 38 -7.79 -21.40 -6.57
N MET A 39 -8.79 -21.76 -5.77
CA MET A 39 -9.76 -20.81 -5.24
C MET A 39 -9.05 -19.68 -4.46
N ALA A 40 -8.15 -20.01 -3.54
CA ALA A 40 -7.45 -19.04 -2.72
C ALA A 40 -6.52 -18.13 -3.54
N ALA A 41 -5.90 -18.64 -4.59
CA ALA A 41 -5.13 -17.81 -5.53
C ALA A 41 -6.04 -16.87 -6.31
N VAL A 42 -7.16 -17.37 -6.85
CA VAL A 42 -8.12 -16.56 -7.61
C VAL A 42 -8.71 -15.45 -6.74
N PHE A 43 -9.20 -15.76 -5.54
CA PHE A 43 -9.78 -14.77 -4.65
C PHE A 43 -8.72 -13.85 -4.01
N GLY A 44 -7.56 -14.41 -3.64
CA GLY A 44 -6.47 -13.65 -3.04
C GLY A 44 -5.92 -12.60 -3.99
N PHE A 45 -5.53 -13.01 -5.20
CA PHE A 45 -5.02 -12.09 -6.21
C PHE A 45 -6.11 -11.30 -6.94
N GLY A 46 -7.29 -11.89 -7.15
CA GLY A 46 -8.37 -11.28 -7.93
C GLY A 46 -8.73 -9.89 -7.43
N GLY A 47 -9.00 -9.75 -6.12
CA GLY A 47 -9.31 -8.43 -5.53
C GLY A 47 -8.17 -7.43 -5.68
N SER A 48 -6.93 -7.84 -5.39
CA SER A 48 -5.74 -6.98 -5.47
C SER A 48 -5.45 -6.49 -6.90
N LEU A 49 -5.62 -7.37 -7.89
CA LEU A 49 -5.36 -7.07 -9.30
C LEU A 49 -6.46 -6.20 -9.88
N ILE A 50 -7.72 -6.50 -9.59
CA ILE A 50 -8.85 -5.65 -9.98
C ILE A 50 -8.63 -4.25 -9.41
N SER A 51 -8.32 -4.14 -8.11
CA SER A 51 -8.01 -2.87 -7.45
C SER A 51 -6.87 -2.11 -8.13
N LEU A 52 -5.76 -2.79 -8.47
CA LEU A 52 -4.62 -2.18 -9.16
C LEU A 52 -4.99 -1.68 -10.56
N LEU A 53 -5.74 -2.46 -11.34
CA LEU A 53 -6.10 -2.11 -12.71
C LEU A 53 -7.13 -0.97 -12.77
N THR A 54 -8.03 -0.91 -11.78
CA THR A 54 -9.04 0.16 -11.69
C THR A 54 -8.55 1.36 -10.89
N SER A 55 -7.40 1.30 -10.22
CA SER A 55 -6.93 2.31 -9.25
C SER A 55 -6.91 3.73 -9.82
N LYS A 56 -6.40 3.90 -11.05
CA LYS A 56 -6.31 5.21 -11.72
C LYS A 56 -7.69 5.78 -12.04
N TRP A 57 -8.62 4.95 -12.49
CA TRP A 57 -10.00 5.37 -12.76
C TRP A 57 -10.75 5.69 -11.47
N MET A 58 -10.63 4.83 -10.46
CA MET A 58 -11.24 5.03 -9.15
C MET A 58 -10.71 6.30 -8.48
N ALA A 59 -9.40 6.52 -8.50
CA ALA A 59 -8.79 7.72 -7.90
C ALA A 59 -9.33 9.00 -8.53
N LYS A 60 -9.36 9.09 -9.87
CA LYS A 60 -9.91 10.27 -10.57
C LYS A 60 -11.38 10.51 -10.23
N ARG A 61 -12.18 9.44 -10.17
CA ARG A 61 -13.62 9.55 -9.86
C ARG A 61 -13.89 9.90 -8.39
N ALA A 62 -13.12 9.32 -7.47
CA ALA A 62 -13.30 9.53 -6.04
C ALA A 62 -12.87 10.93 -5.60
N THR A 63 -11.81 11.47 -6.18
CA THR A 63 -11.31 12.82 -5.84
C THR A 63 -11.86 13.92 -6.75
N GLY A 64 -12.50 13.57 -7.87
CA GLY A 64 -12.87 14.55 -8.89
C GLY A 64 -11.66 15.20 -9.58
N ALA A 65 -10.52 14.51 -9.61
CA ALA A 65 -9.28 15.07 -10.14
C ALA A 65 -9.41 15.49 -11.61
N GLN A 66 -9.03 16.73 -11.90
CA GLN A 66 -8.98 17.29 -13.24
C GLN A 66 -7.59 17.09 -13.83
N VAL A 67 -7.50 16.26 -14.87
CA VAL A 67 -6.24 16.02 -15.59
C VAL A 67 -5.87 17.26 -16.40
N ILE A 68 -4.61 17.68 -16.30
CA ILE A 68 -4.08 18.81 -17.05
C ILE A 68 -3.68 18.31 -18.44
N GLU A 69 -4.55 18.49 -19.43
CA GLU A 69 -4.22 18.21 -20.83
C GLU A 69 -3.37 19.34 -21.44
N GLN A 70 -3.75 20.59 -21.14
CA GLN A 70 -3.02 21.79 -21.53
C GLN A 70 -2.96 22.74 -20.35
N PRO A 71 -1.76 23.13 -19.87
CA PRO A 71 -1.61 24.06 -18.76
C PRO A 71 -2.21 25.44 -19.04
N ARG A 72 -3.12 25.88 -18.18
CA ARG A 72 -3.85 27.16 -18.30
C ARG A 72 -3.17 28.32 -17.58
N ASN A 73 -2.33 28.02 -16.58
CA ASN A 73 -1.66 29.01 -15.75
C ASN A 73 -0.22 28.59 -15.41
N ASP A 74 0.51 29.46 -14.70
CA ASP A 74 1.91 29.22 -14.36
C ASP A 74 2.12 28.03 -13.42
N ALA A 75 1.21 27.81 -12.47
CA ALA A 75 1.29 26.70 -11.54
C ALA A 75 1.10 25.35 -12.25
N GLU A 76 0.12 25.24 -13.16
CA GLU A 76 -0.10 24.05 -13.98
C GLU A 76 1.10 23.77 -14.90
N ARG A 77 1.69 24.81 -15.51
CA ARG A 77 2.90 24.67 -16.35
C ARG A 77 4.09 24.16 -15.53
N TRP A 78 4.28 24.74 -14.35
CA TRP A 78 5.33 24.32 -13.42
C TRP A 78 5.14 22.87 -12.96
N LEU A 79 3.90 22.46 -12.61
CA LEU A 79 3.58 21.09 -12.22
C LEU A 79 3.93 20.09 -13.32
N VAL A 80 3.38 20.30 -14.53
CA VAL A 80 3.56 19.39 -15.66
C VAL A 80 5.04 19.28 -16.04
N SER A 81 5.75 20.40 -16.15
CA SER A 81 7.18 20.39 -16.50
C SER A 81 8.04 19.74 -15.40
N THR A 82 7.68 19.91 -14.13
CA THR A 82 8.40 19.30 -13.00
C THR A 82 8.24 17.79 -12.97
N VAL A 83 6.99 17.30 -13.07
CA VAL A 83 6.72 15.86 -13.17
C VAL A 83 7.40 15.26 -14.40
N GLN A 84 7.42 15.97 -15.53
CA GLN A 84 8.11 15.53 -16.74
C GLN A 84 9.63 15.37 -16.53
N ARG A 85 10.30 16.37 -15.95
CA ARG A 85 11.74 16.28 -15.65
C ARG A 85 12.05 15.12 -14.70
N GLN A 86 11.26 14.97 -13.64
CA GLN A 86 11.44 13.91 -12.65
C GLN A 86 11.17 12.52 -13.24
N ALA A 87 10.13 12.37 -14.05
CA ALA A 87 9.81 11.13 -14.75
C ALA A 87 10.94 10.69 -15.69
N GLN A 88 11.52 11.64 -16.44
CA GLN A 88 12.68 11.39 -17.29
C GLN A 88 13.90 10.95 -16.48
N ALA A 89 14.23 11.68 -15.40
CA ALA A 89 15.35 11.33 -14.52
C ALA A 89 15.16 9.95 -13.86
N ALA A 90 13.92 9.56 -13.55
CA ALA A 90 13.58 8.25 -12.98
C ALA A 90 13.42 7.13 -14.04
N GLY A 91 13.54 7.45 -15.33
CA GLY A 91 13.41 6.50 -16.44
C GLY A 91 12.01 5.89 -16.57
N ILE A 92 10.96 6.66 -16.30
CA ILE A 92 9.56 6.22 -16.45
C ILE A 92 8.85 7.02 -17.55
N GLY A 93 7.75 6.47 -18.08
CA GLY A 93 6.87 7.23 -18.96
C GLY A 93 6.20 8.39 -18.21
N MET A 94 5.82 9.44 -18.94
CA MET A 94 5.16 10.62 -18.38
C MET A 94 3.84 10.25 -17.68
N PRO A 95 3.70 10.48 -16.36
CA PRO A 95 2.42 10.33 -15.68
C PRO A 95 1.40 11.37 -16.17
N GLU A 96 0.12 11.02 -16.13
CA GLU A 96 -0.94 12.04 -16.11
C GLU A 96 -0.74 12.93 -14.88
N VAL A 97 -0.83 14.25 -15.07
CA VAL A 97 -0.77 15.21 -13.95
C VAL A 97 -2.16 15.76 -13.73
N ALA A 98 -2.64 15.72 -12.49
CA ALA A 98 -3.98 16.21 -12.16
C ALA A 98 -4.00 17.07 -10.91
N ILE A 99 -5.00 17.94 -10.83
CA ILE A 99 -5.30 18.72 -9.62
C ILE A 99 -6.69 18.31 -9.14
N TYR A 100 -6.86 18.13 -7.84
CA TYR A 100 -8.17 17.91 -7.23
C TYR A 100 -8.41 18.91 -6.11
N ASP A 101 -9.68 19.25 -5.90
CA ASP A 101 -10.04 20.23 -4.89
C ASP A 101 -10.12 19.58 -3.51
N ALA A 102 -9.20 19.98 -2.62
CA ALA A 102 -9.16 19.55 -1.23
C ALA A 102 -8.33 20.57 -0.44
N PRO A 103 -8.79 21.04 0.74
CA PRO A 103 -8.06 22.02 1.54
C PRO A 103 -6.80 21.44 2.19
N GLU A 104 -6.70 20.13 2.36
CA GLU A 104 -5.57 19.45 2.99
C GLU A 104 -4.34 19.44 2.09
N ILE A 105 -3.13 19.48 2.68
CA ILE A 105 -1.87 19.30 1.94
C ILE A 105 -1.73 17.82 1.59
N ASN A 106 -1.93 17.48 0.31
CA ASN A 106 -1.90 16.09 -0.11
C ASN A 106 -1.49 15.94 -1.60
N ALA A 107 -0.81 14.85 -1.90
CA ALA A 107 -0.48 14.38 -3.23
C ALA A 107 -0.52 12.85 -3.23
N PHE A 108 -0.78 12.26 -4.39
CA PHE A 108 -0.68 10.81 -4.53
C PHE A 108 -0.32 10.40 -5.95
N ALA A 109 0.33 9.25 -6.08
CA ALA A 109 0.52 8.56 -7.33
C ALA A 109 -0.23 7.22 -7.39
N THR A 110 -0.70 6.85 -8.58
CA THR A 110 -1.27 5.51 -8.81
C THR A 110 -1.15 5.06 -10.26
N GLY A 111 -1.16 3.74 -10.47
CA GLY A 111 -1.21 3.14 -11.80
C GLY A 111 -0.58 1.76 -11.86
N ALA A 112 -1.19 0.87 -12.65
CA ALA A 112 -0.69 -0.49 -12.87
C ALA A 112 0.60 -0.54 -13.73
N ASN A 113 0.91 0.53 -14.44
CA ASN A 113 2.06 0.61 -15.34
C ASN A 113 2.85 1.89 -15.05
N ARG A 114 4.15 1.73 -14.73
CA ARG A 114 5.07 2.86 -14.51
C ARG A 114 5.15 3.82 -15.70
N ASN A 115 4.79 3.38 -16.91
CA ASN A 115 4.78 4.22 -18.10
C ASN A 115 3.40 4.83 -18.42
N ASN A 116 2.40 4.60 -17.56
CA ASN A 116 1.05 5.17 -17.67
C ASN A 116 0.45 5.32 -16.27
N ALA A 117 1.11 6.13 -15.44
CA ALA A 117 0.67 6.43 -14.09
C ALA A 117 -0.18 7.72 -14.05
N LEU A 118 -0.63 8.07 -12.85
CA LEU A 118 -1.25 9.35 -12.49
C LEU A 118 -0.48 9.89 -11.29
N VAL A 119 -0.14 11.17 -11.31
CA VAL A 119 0.31 11.95 -10.16
C VAL A 119 -0.69 13.08 -9.97
N ALA A 120 -1.32 13.16 -8.81
CA ALA A 120 -2.33 14.16 -8.51
C ALA A 120 -1.96 14.95 -7.26
N VAL A 121 -2.25 16.25 -7.26
CA VAL A 121 -1.98 17.16 -6.14
C VAL A 121 -3.25 17.91 -5.72
N SER A 122 -3.42 18.18 -4.43
CA SER A 122 -4.55 18.95 -3.92
C SER A 122 -4.37 20.46 -4.12
N THR A 123 -5.47 21.19 -4.18
CA THR A 123 -5.44 22.67 -4.11
C THR A 123 -4.83 23.17 -2.79
N GLY A 124 -4.99 22.44 -1.69
CA GLY A 124 -4.38 22.70 -0.39
C GLY A 124 -2.85 22.64 -0.43
N LEU A 125 -2.26 21.68 -1.13
CA LEU A 125 -0.81 21.56 -1.30
C LEU A 125 -0.24 22.77 -2.06
N LEU A 126 -0.85 23.12 -3.19
CA LEU A 126 -0.39 24.23 -4.03
C LEU A 126 -0.45 25.59 -3.34
N ARG A 127 -1.39 25.78 -2.41
CA ARG A 127 -1.55 27.01 -1.62
C ARG A 127 -0.63 27.06 -0.42
N SER A 128 -0.31 25.91 0.17
CA SER A 128 0.30 25.83 1.50
C SER A 128 1.78 25.47 1.48
N MET A 129 2.31 24.92 0.39
CA MET A 129 3.72 24.56 0.25
C MET A 129 4.41 25.52 -0.72
N SER A 130 5.69 25.83 -0.45
CA SER A 130 6.54 26.49 -1.43
C SER A 130 6.79 25.58 -2.64
N ARG A 131 7.25 26.15 -3.76
CA ARG A 131 7.57 25.36 -4.97
C ARG A 131 8.65 24.31 -4.69
N ASP A 132 9.62 24.63 -3.85
CA ASP A 132 10.69 23.69 -3.49
C ASP A 132 10.17 22.50 -2.69
N GLU A 133 9.32 22.76 -1.70
CA GLU A 133 8.69 21.70 -0.90
C GLU A 133 7.75 20.84 -1.75
N ALA A 134 6.93 21.48 -2.59
CA ALA A 134 6.02 20.78 -3.50
C ALA A 134 6.78 19.97 -4.57
N GLU A 135 7.90 20.47 -5.10
CA GLU A 135 8.77 19.72 -6.02
C GLU A 135 9.30 18.44 -5.36
N ALA A 136 9.66 18.49 -4.07
CA ALA A 136 10.11 17.33 -3.33
C ALA A 136 9.00 16.30 -3.10
N VAL A 137 7.78 16.74 -2.79
CA VAL A 137 6.60 15.85 -2.69
C VAL A 137 6.32 15.19 -4.04
N LEU A 138 6.37 15.92 -5.15
CA LEU A 138 6.23 15.32 -6.49
C LEU A 138 7.34 14.30 -6.77
N GLY A 139 8.57 14.58 -6.36
CA GLY A 139 9.69 13.65 -6.50
C GLY A 139 9.47 12.35 -5.71
N HIS A 140 8.89 12.44 -4.52
CA HIS A 140 8.49 11.29 -3.71
C HIS A 140 7.41 10.45 -4.43
N GLU A 141 6.36 11.08 -4.95
CA GLU A 141 5.29 10.41 -5.70
C GLU A 141 5.79 9.74 -6.99
N VAL A 142 6.64 10.44 -7.76
CA VAL A 142 7.30 9.89 -8.96
C VAL A 142 8.18 8.69 -8.59
N SER A 143 8.83 8.73 -7.43
CA SER A 143 9.65 7.62 -6.94
C SER A 143 8.82 6.38 -6.61
N HIS A 144 7.60 6.53 -6.07
CA HIS A 144 6.67 5.39 -5.92
C HIS A 144 6.33 4.74 -7.27
N VAL A 145 6.08 5.56 -8.30
CA VAL A 145 5.81 5.05 -9.66
C VAL A 145 7.03 4.31 -10.22
N ALA A 146 8.21 4.93 -10.13
CA ALA A 146 9.44 4.39 -10.68
C ALA A 146 9.86 3.07 -10.04
N ASN A 147 9.64 2.95 -8.73
CA ASN A 147 9.94 1.75 -7.98
C ASN A 147 8.83 0.68 -8.05
N GLY A 148 7.71 0.94 -8.73
CA GLY A 148 6.64 -0.02 -8.96
C GLY A 148 5.84 -0.38 -7.70
N ASP A 149 5.63 0.58 -6.81
CA ASP A 149 5.07 0.34 -5.47
C ASP A 149 3.66 -0.20 -5.54
N MET A 150 2.82 0.36 -6.41
CA MET A 150 1.43 -0.08 -6.59
C MET A 150 1.35 -1.55 -7.01
N VAL A 151 2.18 -1.96 -7.97
CA VAL A 151 2.23 -3.36 -8.43
C VAL A 151 2.76 -4.26 -7.32
N THR A 152 3.84 -3.84 -6.65
CA THR A 152 4.47 -4.62 -5.58
C THR A 152 3.51 -4.84 -4.41
N MET A 153 2.80 -3.79 -3.98
CA MET A 153 1.82 -3.86 -2.90
C MET A 153 0.61 -4.71 -3.29
N ALA A 154 0.11 -4.60 -4.52
CA ALA A 154 -0.98 -5.45 -4.99
C ALA A 154 -0.58 -6.93 -5.00
N LEU A 155 0.62 -7.26 -5.51
CA LEU A 155 1.13 -8.63 -5.49
C LEU A 155 1.32 -9.14 -4.06
N LEU A 156 1.90 -8.34 -3.17
CA LEU A 156 2.06 -8.68 -1.75
C LEU A 156 0.70 -8.96 -1.09
N GLN A 157 -0.29 -8.09 -1.30
CA GLN A 157 -1.65 -8.29 -0.80
C GLN A 157 -2.28 -9.56 -1.36
N GLY A 158 -2.10 -9.82 -2.66
CA GLY A 158 -2.58 -11.05 -3.29
C GLY A 158 -2.07 -12.31 -2.60
N VAL A 159 -0.76 -12.37 -2.38
CA VAL A 159 -0.09 -13.46 -1.65
C VAL A 159 -0.64 -13.59 -0.23
N LEU A 160 -0.67 -12.49 0.52
CA LEU A 160 -1.13 -12.50 1.90
C LEU A 160 -2.58 -12.97 2.02
N ASN A 161 -3.47 -12.49 1.15
CA ASN A 161 -4.87 -12.91 1.11
C ASN A 161 -5.01 -14.40 0.78
N THR A 162 -4.21 -14.92 -0.16
CA THR A 162 -4.18 -16.36 -0.46
C THR A 162 -3.81 -17.17 0.78
N PHE A 163 -2.78 -16.75 1.53
CA PHE A 163 -2.40 -17.42 2.78
C PHE A 163 -3.50 -17.35 3.84
N VAL A 164 -4.14 -16.19 4.01
CA VAL A 164 -5.26 -16.03 4.96
C VAL A 164 -6.38 -17.02 4.64
N ILE A 165 -6.80 -17.10 3.37
CA ILE A 165 -7.88 -18.00 2.91
C ILE A 165 -7.53 -19.47 3.15
N VAL A 166 -6.31 -19.88 2.79
CA VAL A 166 -5.84 -21.27 2.94
C VAL A 166 -5.74 -21.64 4.41
N LEU A 167 -5.01 -20.86 5.20
CA LEU A 167 -4.77 -21.16 6.61
C LEU A 167 -6.07 -21.15 7.43
N ALA A 168 -6.98 -20.21 7.17
CA ALA A 168 -8.26 -20.16 7.88
C ALA A 168 -9.11 -21.42 7.65
N ARG A 169 -9.12 -21.96 6.42
CA ARG A 169 -9.88 -23.17 6.09
C ARG A 169 -9.20 -24.44 6.59
N LEU A 170 -7.88 -24.49 6.59
CA LEU A 170 -7.12 -25.60 7.15
C LEU A 170 -7.31 -25.70 8.66
N VAL A 171 -6.98 -24.62 9.37
CA VAL A 171 -7.11 -24.57 10.83
C VAL A 171 -8.58 -24.71 11.22
N GLY A 172 -9.50 -24.08 10.47
CA GLY A 172 -10.93 -24.23 10.70
C GLY A 172 -11.41 -25.67 10.55
N GLY A 173 -10.89 -26.42 9.57
CA GLY A 173 -11.20 -27.85 9.41
C GLY A 173 -10.68 -28.70 10.56
N ILE A 174 -9.47 -28.43 11.06
CA ILE A 174 -8.88 -29.13 12.22
C ILE A 174 -9.70 -28.84 13.49
N VAL A 175 -10.01 -27.57 13.75
CA VAL A 175 -10.78 -27.13 14.92
C VAL A 175 -12.19 -27.70 14.88
N ASP A 176 -12.87 -27.65 13.73
CA ASP A 176 -14.21 -28.22 13.55
C ASP A 176 -14.20 -29.74 13.77
N SER A 177 -13.20 -30.46 13.27
CA SER A 177 -13.05 -31.90 13.49
C SER A 177 -12.87 -32.25 14.97
N PHE A 178 -12.11 -31.43 15.71
CA PHE A 178 -11.90 -31.60 17.15
C PHE A 178 -13.17 -31.30 17.97
N LEU A 179 -13.89 -30.22 17.64
CA LEU A 179 -15.10 -29.80 18.36
C LEU A 179 -16.33 -30.65 18.06
N SER A 180 -16.46 -31.14 16.83
CA SER A 180 -17.61 -31.97 16.41
C SER A 180 -17.53 -33.42 16.88
N GLY A 181 -16.39 -33.85 17.42
CA GLY A 181 -16.22 -35.18 18.03
C GLY A 181 -16.49 -36.33 17.06
N ASN A 182 -16.16 -36.17 15.77
CA ASN A 182 -16.31 -37.21 14.76
C ASN A 182 -17.76 -37.71 14.54
N ARG A 183 -18.79 -36.87 14.77
CA ARG A 183 -20.18 -37.26 14.46
C ARG A 183 -20.33 -37.55 12.96
N GLU A 184 -20.61 -38.81 12.65
CA GLU A 184 -20.90 -39.35 11.31
C GLU A 184 -22.18 -38.71 10.76
N GLY A 185 -22.06 -37.49 10.21
CA GLY A 185 -23.19 -36.67 9.78
C GLY A 185 -22.82 -35.61 8.73
N GLY A 186 -21.83 -35.89 7.89
CA GLY A 186 -21.83 -35.58 6.46
C GLY A 186 -21.73 -34.13 5.93
N GLY A 187 -21.63 -33.07 6.75
CA GLY A 187 -21.53 -31.71 6.19
C GLY A 187 -20.85 -30.68 7.08
N ARG A 188 -20.07 -29.78 6.45
CA ARG A 188 -19.57 -28.55 7.10
C ARG A 188 -20.77 -27.69 7.50
N GLY A 189 -21.14 -27.73 8.77
CA GLY A 189 -22.25 -26.96 9.32
C GLY A 189 -21.95 -25.47 9.44
N PHE A 190 -22.94 -24.68 9.87
CA PHE A 190 -22.80 -23.24 10.11
C PHE A 190 -21.65 -22.89 11.06
N GLY A 191 -21.37 -23.77 12.05
CA GLY A 191 -20.25 -23.63 12.99
C GLY A 191 -18.88 -23.57 12.32
N TYR A 192 -18.62 -24.39 11.30
CA TYR A 192 -17.38 -24.35 10.52
C TYR A 192 -17.17 -22.98 9.87
N TYR A 193 -18.22 -22.40 9.28
CA TYR A 193 -18.12 -21.09 8.63
C TYR A 193 -17.86 -19.95 9.63
N ILE A 194 -18.42 -20.03 10.84
CA ILE A 194 -18.09 -19.10 11.93
C ILE A 194 -16.61 -19.24 12.29
N ILE A 195 -16.10 -20.47 12.48
CA ILE A 195 -14.70 -20.71 12.82
C ILE A 195 -13.77 -20.14 11.74
N VAL A 196 -14.05 -20.43 10.46
CA VAL A 196 -13.27 -19.91 9.35
C VAL A 196 -13.32 -18.38 9.30
N MET A 197 -14.49 -17.76 9.50
CA MET A 197 -14.62 -16.30 9.52
C MET A 197 -13.77 -15.67 10.63
N VAL A 198 -13.80 -16.23 11.85
CA VAL A 198 -12.98 -15.76 12.97
C VAL A 198 -11.49 -15.90 12.64
N LEU A 199 -11.08 -17.04 12.06
CA LEU A 199 -9.69 -17.26 11.64
C LEU A 199 -9.25 -16.34 10.50
N GLU A 200 -10.13 -16.04 9.53
CA GLU A 200 -9.86 -15.08 8.46
C GLU A 200 -9.60 -13.68 9.02
N VAL A 201 -10.38 -13.24 10.03
CA VAL A 201 -10.15 -11.96 10.72
C VAL A 201 -8.80 -11.99 11.42
N VAL A 202 -8.51 -13.02 12.21
CA VAL A 202 -7.24 -13.14 12.97
C VAL A 202 -6.03 -13.18 12.05
N PHE A 203 -6.03 -14.05 11.03
CA PHE A 203 -4.93 -14.12 10.06
C PHE A 203 -4.85 -12.86 9.19
N GLY A 204 -5.99 -12.24 8.88
CA GLY A 204 -6.06 -10.97 8.17
C GLY A 204 -5.36 -9.84 8.93
N LEU A 205 -5.46 -9.79 10.27
CA LEU A 205 -4.72 -8.83 11.08
C LEU A 205 -3.20 -9.02 10.94
N PHE A 206 -2.71 -10.26 11.03
CA PHE A 206 -1.29 -10.55 10.81
C PHE A 206 -0.82 -10.20 9.39
N ALA A 207 -1.62 -10.54 8.38
CA ALA A 207 -1.35 -10.16 7.00
C ALA A 207 -1.23 -8.63 6.86
N THR A 208 -2.16 -7.88 7.46
CA THR A 208 -2.13 -6.42 7.43
C THR A 208 -0.86 -5.88 8.09
N MET A 209 -0.43 -6.44 9.22
CA MET A 209 0.83 -6.04 9.88
C MET A 209 2.04 -6.19 8.97
N ILE A 210 2.13 -7.29 8.21
CA ILE A 210 3.19 -7.53 7.23
C ILE A 210 3.12 -6.49 6.09
N ALA A 211 1.92 -6.25 5.54
CA ALA A 211 1.72 -5.27 4.49
C ALA A 211 2.10 -3.85 4.93
N MET A 212 1.72 -3.45 6.16
CA MET A 212 2.06 -2.14 6.72
C MET A 212 3.55 -2.00 6.99
N TRP A 213 4.22 -3.05 7.48
CA TRP A 213 5.68 -3.05 7.64
C TRP A 213 6.40 -2.85 6.29
N PHE A 214 5.96 -3.55 5.25
CA PHE A 214 6.52 -3.40 3.91
C PHE A 214 6.25 -2.00 3.33
N SER A 215 5.04 -1.48 3.51
CA SER A 215 4.66 -0.10 3.13
C SER A 215 5.58 0.93 3.78
N ARG A 216 5.85 0.82 5.09
CA ARG A 216 6.77 1.76 5.76
C ARG A 216 8.18 1.71 5.19
N ARG A 217 8.70 0.54 4.81
CA ARG A 217 10.02 0.42 4.18
C ARG A 217 10.06 1.10 2.80
N ARG A 218 8.94 1.04 2.08
CA ARG A 218 8.75 1.65 0.76
C ARG A 218 8.77 3.18 0.84
N GLU A 219 8.21 3.77 1.89
CA GLU A 219 8.24 5.22 2.16
C GLU A 219 9.67 5.76 2.26
N PHE A 220 10.55 5.13 3.05
CA PHE A 220 11.95 5.57 3.15
C PHE A 220 12.69 5.52 1.81
N ARG A 221 12.34 4.55 0.95
CA ARG A 221 12.90 4.45 -0.40
C ARG A 221 12.36 5.56 -1.31
N ALA A 222 11.09 5.92 -1.17
CA ALA A 222 10.48 7.03 -1.89
C ALA A 222 11.02 8.38 -1.41
N ASP A 223 11.30 8.55 -0.11
CA ASP A 223 11.98 9.75 0.44
C ASP A 223 13.37 9.94 -0.14
N HIS A 224 14.16 8.88 -0.20
CA HIS A 224 15.46 8.91 -0.85
C HIS A 224 15.32 9.27 -2.34
N GLY A 225 14.33 8.70 -3.03
CA GLY A 225 14.05 9.04 -4.43
C GLY A 225 13.65 10.50 -4.62
N GLY A 226 12.75 11.03 -3.77
CA GLY A 226 12.36 12.44 -3.77
C GLY A 226 13.55 13.37 -3.47
N ALA A 227 14.39 13.02 -2.50
CA ALA A 227 15.63 13.73 -2.21
C ALA A 227 16.63 13.69 -3.38
N SER A 228 16.72 12.58 -4.11
CA SER A 228 17.57 12.46 -5.30
C SER A 228 17.02 13.24 -6.50
N LEU A 229 15.71 13.37 -6.64
CA LEU A 229 15.06 14.03 -7.78
C LEU A 229 14.90 15.54 -7.59
N ALA A 230 14.61 16.01 -6.37
CA ALA A 230 14.33 17.41 -6.06
C ALA A 230 15.41 18.07 -5.20
N GLY A 231 16.21 17.28 -4.49
CA GLY A 231 17.19 17.75 -3.52
C GLY A 231 16.80 17.43 -2.08
N ARG A 232 17.77 16.94 -1.32
CA ARG A 232 17.60 16.48 0.07
C ARG A 232 17.03 17.55 0.99
N GLN A 233 17.52 18.79 0.91
CA GLN A 233 17.05 19.88 1.77
C GLN A 233 15.59 20.24 1.47
N LYS A 234 15.18 20.19 0.20
CA LYS A 234 13.78 20.39 -0.20
C LYS A 234 12.86 19.32 0.39
N MET A 235 13.30 18.06 0.34
CA MET A 235 12.56 16.94 0.94
C MET A 235 12.43 17.06 2.47
N ILE A 236 13.50 17.45 3.16
CA ILE A 236 13.45 17.71 4.60
C ILE A 236 12.46 18.84 4.90
N SER A 237 12.53 19.97 4.19
CA SER A 237 11.59 21.09 4.35
C SER A 237 10.14 20.67 4.13
N ALA A 238 9.88 19.85 3.10
CA ALA A 238 8.55 19.35 2.81
C ALA A 238 7.98 18.49 3.96
N LEU A 239 8.78 17.59 4.53
CA LEU A 239 8.36 16.77 5.66
C LEU A 239 8.16 17.60 6.94
N GLU A 240 9.01 18.61 7.18
CA GLU A 240 8.84 19.55 8.29
C GLU A 240 7.54 20.36 8.15
N ARG A 241 7.21 20.79 6.92
CA ARG A 241 5.96 21.48 6.61
C ARG A 241 4.73 20.62 6.90
N LEU A 242 4.78 19.33 6.54
CA LEU A 242 3.71 18.37 6.85
C LEU A 242 3.58 18.14 8.37
N SER A 243 4.69 18.03 9.10
CA SER A 243 4.68 17.84 10.56
C SER A 243 4.04 19.01 11.30
N GLN A 244 4.29 20.24 10.85
CA GLN A 244 3.69 21.45 11.46
C GLN A 244 2.17 21.49 11.33
N GLN A 245 1.60 20.95 10.25
CA GLN A 245 0.15 20.88 10.03
C GLN A 245 -0.53 19.70 10.74
N GLN A 246 0.22 18.65 11.09
CA GLN A 246 -0.30 17.49 11.83
C GLN A 246 -0.37 17.70 13.35
N ARG A 247 -0.06 18.91 13.86
CA ARG A 247 -0.24 19.23 15.28
C ARG A 247 -1.72 19.05 15.65
N PRO A 248 -2.01 18.35 16.76
CA PRO A 248 -3.35 17.87 17.04
C PRO A 248 -4.34 19.03 17.12
N SER A 249 -5.46 18.86 16.43
CA SER A 249 -6.71 19.54 16.76
C SER A 249 -6.95 19.43 18.26
N THR A 250 -7.16 20.56 18.93
CA THR A 250 -7.54 20.68 20.34
C THR A 250 -8.95 20.12 20.58
N LEU A 251 -9.15 18.83 20.31
CA LEU A 251 -10.40 18.15 20.63
C LEU A 251 -10.48 18.04 22.16
N PRO A 252 -11.57 18.49 22.78
CA PRO A 252 -11.76 18.38 24.22
C PRO A 252 -11.66 16.92 24.68
N ALA A 253 -11.06 16.69 25.85
CA ALA A 253 -10.88 15.40 26.50
C ALA A 253 -12.19 14.58 26.69
N GLN A 254 -13.36 15.16 26.41
CA GLN A 254 -14.65 14.47 26.50
C GLN A 254 -14.90 13.45 25.37
N VAL A 255 -14.13 13.48 24.27
CA VAL A 255 -14.26 12.49 23.17
C VAL A 255 -13.34 11.26 23.37
N GLU A 256 -12.41 11.29 24.34
CA GLU A 256 -11.61 10.11 24.73
C GLU A 256 -12.43 9.01 25.43
N ALA A 257 -13.61 9.33 25.94
CA ALA A 257 -14.46 8.41 26.69
C ALA A 257 -15.18 7.35 25.83
N PHE A 258 -15.13 7.44 24.49
CA PHE A 258 -15.64 6.40 23.57
C PHE A 258 -14.57 5.40 23.11
N GLY A 259 -13.61 5.08 23.98
CA GLY A 259 -12.99 3.75 24.05
C GLY A 259 -12.11 3.28 22.88
N ILE A 260 -11.73 4.13 21.91
CA ILE A 260 -10.81 3.75 20.81
C ILE A 260 -9.44 4.48 20.89
N ALA A 261 -9.27 5.45 21.80
CA ALA A 261 -8.00 6.16 21.96
C ALA A 261 -7.16 5.73 23.19
N GLY A 262 -7.78 5.10 24.19
CA GLY A 262 -7.12 4.72 25.44
C GLY A 262 -6.61 3.28 25.43
N GLY A 263 -5.28 3.09 25.50
CA GLY A 263 -4.69 1.83 25.94
C GLY A 263 -3.92 1.00 24.92
N ILE A 264 -3.79 1.43 23.65
CA ILE A 264 -2.85 0.78 22.72
C ILE A 264 -1.47 1.43 22.92
N GLY A 265 -0.54 0.71 23.57
CA GLY A 265 0.83 1.19 23.80
C GLY A 265 1.44 1.76 22.51
N GLN A 266 2.29 2.79 22.62
CA GLN A 266 2.90 3.46 21.45
C GLN A 266 3.49 2.47 20.43
N GLY A 267 4.04 1.33 20.90
CA GLY A 267 4.53 0.25 20.05
C GLY A 267 3.46 -0.44 19.19
N MET A 268 2.25 -0.70 19.73
CA MET A 268 1.16 -1.30 18.96
C MET A 268 0.52 -0.31 17.99
N LYS A 269 0.42 0.99 18.32
CA LYS A 269 -0.02 2.02 17.37
C LYS A 269 0.93 2.09 16.16
N LYS A 270 2.25 1.99 16.38
CA LYS A 270 3.25 1.93 15.30
C LYS A 270 3.08 0.75 14.33
N LEU A 271 2.49 -0.37 14.78
CA LEU A 271 2.26 -1.52 13.92
C LEU A 271 1.20 -1.24 12.85
N PHE A 272 0.21 -0.39 13.17
CA PHE A 272 -0.94 -0.06 12.31
C PHE A 272 -0.82 1.25 11.51
N LEU A 273 0.31 1.95 11.61
CA LEU A 273 0.56 3.14 10.78
C LEU A 273 1.04 2.71 9.38
N SER A 274 0.35 3.20 8.33
CA SER A 274 0.71 2.99 6.93
C SER A 274 1.95 3.80 6.51
N HIS A 275 2.20 4.93 7.18
CA HIS A 275 3.38 5.77 7.00
C HIS A 275 4.23 5.78 8.30
N PRO A 276 5.57 5.74 8.20
CA PRO A 276 6.42 5.92 9.37
C PRO A 276 6.31 7.36 9.89
N PRO A 277 6.57 7.60 11.20
CA PRO A 277 6.58 8.94 11.77
C PRO A 277 7.47 9.90 10.97
N LEU A 278 7.02 11.14 10.79
CA LEU A 278 7.75 12.14 9.99
C LEU A 278 9.14 12.42 10.58
N GLU A 279 9.28 12.38 11.90
CA GLU A 279 10.54 12.56 12.60
C GLU A 279 11.56 11.47 12.22
N GLU A 280 11.12 10.22 12.08
CA GLU A 280 11.97 9.09 11.67
C GLU A 280 12.42 9.25 10.21
N ARG A 281 11.53 9.73 9.33
CA ARG A 281 11.84 10.02 7.91
C ARG A 281 12.85 11.16 7.76
N ILE A 282 12.62 12.26 8.49
CA ILE A 282 13.53 13.42 8.52
C ILE A 282 14.90 13.01 9.06
N ALA A 283 14.94 12.23 10.15
CA ALA A 283 16.19 11.73 10.73
C ALA A 283 16.97 10.85 9.73
N ALA A 284 16.28 9.97 8.99
CA ALA A 284 16.90 9.14 7.96
C ALA A 284 17.55 9.98 6.84
N LEU A 285 16.87 11.02 6.35
CA LEU A 285 17.41 11.94 5.34
C LEU A 285 18.59 12.76 5.86
N ARG A 286 18.56 13.16 7.14
CA ARG A 286 19.69 13.85 7.78
C ARG A 286 20.90 12.93 7.94
N ALA A 287 20.69 11.67 8.31
CA ALA A 287 21.77 10.69 8.53
C ALA A 287 22.51 10.27 7.24
N GLN A 288 21.88 10.37 6.07
CA GLN A 288 22.51 10.06 4.77
C GLN A 288 23.61 11.06 4.33
N GLN A 289 23.95 12.05 5.16
CA GLN A 289 24.98 13.06 4.88
C GLN A 289 26.41 12.49 4.72
N GLY A 290 26.65 11.21 5.03
CA GLY A 290 27.97 10.58 4.96
C GLY A 290 28.24 9.68 3.75
N THR A 291 27.31 9.51 2.80
CA THR A 291 27.43 8.50 1.72
C THR A 291 27.44 9.05 0.29
N PHE A 292 27.54 10.38 0.14
CA PHE A 292 27.60 11.04 -1.17
C PHE A 292 28.88 11.88 -1.38
N ALA A 293 30.00 11.42 -0.83
CA ALA A 293 31.34 11.92 -1.16
C ALA A 293 32.07 10.89 -2.03
#